data_AF-A0A2N3FPP7-F1
#
_entry.id   AF-A0A2N3FPP7-F1
#
_cell.length_a   1.000
_cell.length_b   1.000
_cell.length_c   1.000
_cell.angle_alpha   90.00
_cell.angle_beta   90.00
_cell.angle_gamma   90.00
#
_symmetry.space_group_name_H-M   'P 1'
#
loop_
_entity.id
_entity.type
_entity.pdbx_description
1 polymer ?
#
loop_
_entity_poly.entity_id
_entity_poly.type
_entity_poly.pdbx_seq_one_letter_code
_entity_poly.pdbx_strand_id
1 'polypeptide(L)'
;PWFSPSVIEEFQSLGVFVFVNAVTLTTGIPLFGGLDDELAISTSPEAAYGPILALGVDAVQTDWPAILRDYRNSWLAARRDEPSLLGPIAP
;
A
#
# COMPACT_ATOMS: atom_id res chain seq x y z
N PRO A 1 -9.74 12.84 -2.68
CA PRO A 1 -10.19 12.22 -1.42
C PRO A 1 -9.64 10.80 -1.21
N TRP A 2 -9.54 9.98 -2.26
CA TRP A 2 -9.20 8.55 -2.18
C TRP A 2 -7.76 8.24 -1.72
N PHE A 3 -6.85 9.22 -1.77
CA PHE A 3 -5.50 9.17 -1.22
C PHE A 3 -5.46 9.81 0.18
N SER A 4 -6.28 9.30 1.09
CA SER A 4 -6.34 9.77 2.49
C SER A 4 -6.46 8.59 3.42
N PRO A 5 -5.57 8.42 4.42
CA PRO A 5 -5.69 7.36 5.42
C PRO A 5 -7.06 7.35 6.11
N SER A 6 -7.61 8.53 6.42
CA SER A 6 -8.94 8.65 7.07
C SER A 6 -10.09 8.06 6.23
N VAL A 7 -9.97 8.07 4.91
CA VAL A 7 -10.99 7.48 4.01
C VAL A 7 -10.86 5.96 3.97
N ILE A 8 -9.62 5.46 4.03
CA ILE A 8 -9.36 4.02 4.14
C ILE A 8 -9.89 3.48 5.46
N GLU A 9 -9.61 4.19 6.57
CA GLU A 9 -10.13 3.87 7.90
C GLU A 9 -11.67 3.89 7.94
N GLU A 10 -12.31 4.87 7.30
CA GLU A 10 -13.78 4.93 7.20
C GLU A 10 -14.33 3.68 6.49
N PHE A 11 -13.76 3.29 5.36
CA PHE A 11 -14.18 2.07 4.65
C PHE A 11 -13.98 0.81 5.48
N GLN A 12 -12.85 0.67 6.14
CA GLN A 12 -12.57 -0.46 7.02
C GLN A 12 -13.56 -0.50 8.21
N SER A 13 -13.92 0.66 8.77
CA SER A 13 -14.92 0.76 9.85
C SER A 13 -16.33 0.30 9.41
N LEU A 14 -16.61 0.35 8.10
CA LEU A 14 -17.83 -0.16 7.49
C LEU A 14 -17.73 -1.65 7.09
N GLY A 15 -16.61 -2.31 7.41
CA GLY A 15 -16.35 -3.70 7.04
C GLY A 15 -15.97 -3.89 5.57
N VAL A 16 -15.53 -2.83 4.88
CA VAL A 16 -15.10 -2.88 3.47
C VAL A 16 -13.61 -3.16 3.40
N PHE A 17 -13.23 -4.13 2.57
CA PHE A 17 -11.83 -4.46 2.27
C PHE A 17 -11.30 -3.55 1.16
N VAL A 18 -10.23 -2.83 1.43
CA VAL A 18 -9.61 -1.89 0.49
C VAL A 18 -8.47 -2.57 -0.27
N PHE A 19 -8.73 -2.86 -1.54
CA PHE A 19 -7.78 -3.45 -2.47
C PHE A 19 -7.41 -2.46 -3.56
N VAL A 20 -6.11 -2.16 -3.71
CA VAL A 20 -5.61 -1.17 -4.70
C VAL A 20 -4.67 -1.82 -5.71
N ASN A 21 -4.46 -1.16 -6.86
CA ASN A 21 -3.77 -1.77 -7.99
C ASN A 21 -2.53 -0.96 -8.39
N ALA A 22 -1.36 -1.60 -8.31
CA ALA A 22 -0.07 -1.05 -8.75
C ALA A 22 0.36 -1.60 -10.11
N VAL A 23 -0.44 -2.43 -10.79
CA VAL A 23 -0.11 -2.94 -12.12
C VAL A 23 -0.01 -1.79 -13.13
N THR A 24 1.08 -1.77 -13.89
CA THR A 24 1.22 -0.84 -15.02
C THR A 24 0.55 -1.41 -16.26
N LEU A 25 -0.42 -0.66 -16.81
CA LEU A 25 -1.04 -1.01 -18.08
C LEU A 25 -0.22 -0.45 -19.24
N THR A 26 -0.12 -1.21 -20.33
CA THR A 26 0.50 -0.76 -21.59
C THR A 26 -0.22 0.43 -22.24
N THR A 27 -1.38 0.81 -21.72
CA THR A 27 -2.16 1.98 -22.16
C THR A 27 -1.64 3.30 -21.58
N GLY A 28 -0.76 3.24 -20.58
CA GLY A 28 -0.23 4.43 -19.88
C GLY A 28 -1.24 5.09 -18.92
N ILE A 29 -2.40 4.47 -18.68
CA ILE A 29 -3.39 4.98 -17.70
C ILE A 29 -3.01 4.45 -16.31
N PRO A 30 -2.71 5.33 -15.34
CA PRO A 30 -2.42 4.89 -13.98
C PRO A 30 -3.65 4.30 -13.30
N LEU A 31 -3.49 3.15 -12.64
CA LEU A 31 -4.57 2.50 -11.88
C LEU A 31 -4.68 3.01 -10.44
N PHE A 32 -3.60 3.58 -9.90
CA PHE A 32 -3.60 4.13 -8.55
C PHE A 32 -2.64 5.31 -8.39
N GLY A 33 -3.05 6.49 -8.87
CA GLY A 33 -2.36 7.76 -8.58
C GLY A 33 -0.90 7.84 -9.05
N GLY A 34 -0.49 7.01 -10.02
CA GLY A 34 0.90 6.94 -10.50
C GLY A 34 1.85 6.15 -9.59
N LEU A 35 1.33 5.44 -8.58
CA LEU A 35 2.09 4.52 -7.74
C LEU A 35 1.96 3.12 -8.32
N ASP A 36 2.90 2.75 -9.18
CA ASP A 36 2.82 1.54 -9.97
C ASP A 36 4.14 0.74 -10.04
N ASP A 37 4.08 -0.40 -10.70
CA ASP A 37 5.16 -1.35 -10.86
C ASP A 37 6.33 -0.77 -11.68
N GLU A 38 6.05 0.05 -12.69
CA GLU A 38 7.12 0.76 -13.41
C GLU A 38 7.90 1.70 -12.50
N LEU A 39 7.23 2.46 -11.62
CA LEU A 39 7.90 3.29 -10.62
C LEU A 39 8.70 2.45 -9.63
N ALA A 40 8.15 1.30 -9.21
CA ALA A 40 8.81 0.38 -8.28
C ALA A 40 10.12 -0.17 -8.84
N ILE A 41 10.14 -0.52 -10.13
CA ILE A 41 11.31 -1.08 -10.82
C ILE A 41 12.30 0.00 -11.26
N SER A 42 11.83 1.11 -11.82
CA SER A 42 12.69 2.14 -12.39
C SER A 42 13.35 3.03 -11.33
N THR A 43 12.70 3.20 -10.18
CA THR A 43 13.16 4.09 -9.11
C THR A 43 13.42 3.32 -7.83
N SER A 44 12.37 2.87 -7.12
CA SER A 44 12.49 1.98 -5.97
C SER A 44 11.11 1.50 -5.50
N PRO A 45 11.04 0.33 -4.84
CA PRO A 45 9.82 -0.11 -4.14
C PRO A 45 9.33 0.90 -3.10
N GLU A 46 10.24 1.69 -2.51
CA GLU A 46 9.90 2.74 -1.55
C GLU A 46 9.13 3.90 -2.19
N ALA A 47 9.56 4.35 -3.37
CA ALA A 47 8.89 5.43 -4.08
C ALA A 47 7.47 5.05 -4.54
N ALA A 48 7.26 3.77 -4.90
CA ALA A 48 5.97 3.28 -5.38
C ALA A 48 5.08 2.74 -4.26
N TYR A 49 5.52 1.69 -3.57
CA TYR A 49 4.68 0.97 -2.61
C TYR A 49 4.67 1.62 -1.23
N GLY A 50 5.71 2.37 -0.84
CA GLY A 50 5.79 3.04 0.45
C GLY A 50 4.58 3.92 0.76
N PRO A 51 4.20 4.86 -0.12
CA PRO A 51 3.01 5.67 0.06
C PRO A 51 1.71 4.85 0.07
N ILE A 52 1.64 3.75 -0.70
CA ILE A 52 0.47 2.86 -0.69
C ILE A 52 0.31 2.19 0.68
N LEU A 53 1.40 1.64 1.23
CA LEU A 53 1.40 1.00 2.55
C LEU A 53 1.05 2.02 3.65
N ALA A 54 1.55 3.25 3.53
CA ALA A 54 1.26 4.33 4.47
C ALA A 54 -0.21 4.78 4.46
N LEU A 55 -0.98 4.49 3.41
CA LEU A 55 -2.43 4.73 3.38
C LEU A 55 -3.22 3.73 4.25
N GLY A 56 -2.61 2.60 4.65
CA GLY A 56 -3.28 1.58 5.45
C GLY A 56 -4.22 0.66 4.66
N VAL A 57 -4.02 0.52 3.34
CA VAL A 57 -4.83 -0.39 2.50
C VAL A 57 -4.64 -1.86 2.92
N ASP A 58 -5.65 -2.69 2.71
CA ASP A 58 -5.60 -4.09 3.12
C ASP A 58 -4.77 -4.97 2.18
N ALA A 59 -4.79 -4.65 0.88
CA ALA A 59 -3.99 -5.36 -0.11
C ALA A 59 -3.62 -4.51 -1.32
N VAL A 60 -2.55 -4.92 -1.99
CA VAL A 60 -2.05 -4.33 -3.23
C VAL A 60 -1.94 -5.42 -4.30
N GLN A 61 -2.55 -5.18 -5.46
CA GLN A 61 -2.32 -5.97 -6.66
C GLN A 61 -1.05 -5.49 -7.34
N THR A 62 -0.15 -6.40 -7.71
CA THR A 62 1.11 -6.11 -8.39
C THR A 62 1.53 -7.33 -9.22
N ASP A 63 2.24 -7.10 -10.33
CA ASP A 63 2.89 -8.16 -11.11
C ASP A 63 4.23 -8.59 -10.48
N TRP A 64 4.71 -7.88 -9.44
CA TRP A 64 5.97 -8.13 -8.74
C TRP A 64 5.78 -8.50 -7.26
N PRO A 65 5.00 -9.56 -6.95
CA PRO A 65 4.64 -9.90 -5.57
C PRO A 65 5.84 -10.20 -4.67
N ALA A 66 6.95 -10.72 -5.21
CA ALA A 66 8.16 -10.96 -4.44
C ALA A 66 8.84 -9.65 -3.99
N ILE A 67 8.92 -8.65 -4.88
CA ILE A 67 9.52 -7.34 -4.60
C ILE A 67 8.70 -6.61 -3.55
N LEU A 68 7.38 -6.55 -3.74
CA LEU A 68 6.48 -5.94 -2.77
C LEU A 68 6.54 -6.64 -1.41
N ARG A 69 6.56 -7.99 -1.38
CA ARG A 69 6.68 -8.76 -0.14
C ARG A 69 7.95 -8.39 0.63
N ASP A 70 9.10 -8.38 -0.05
CA ASP A 70 10.39 -8.15 0.59
C ASP A 70 10.51 -6.69 1.08
N TYR A 71 10.00 -5.74 0.30
CA TYR A 71 9.89 -4.34 0.71
C TYR A 71 8.95 -4.17 1.92
N ARG A 72 7.73 -4.71 1.88
CA ARG A 72 6.76 -4.63 2.99
C ARG A 72 7.34 -5.20 4.28
N ASN A 73 8.04 -6.33 4.21
CA ASN A 73 8.66 -6.94 5.39
C ASN A 73 9.72 -6.01 6.00
N SER A 74 10.54 -5.37 5.16
CA SER A 74 11.52 -4.38 5.61
C SER A 74 10.84 -3.12 6.18
N TRP A 75 9.77 -2.65 5.54
CA TRP A 75 8.98 -1.49 5.95
C TRP A 75 8.33 -1.69 7.32
N LEU A 76 7.78 -2.89 7.59
CA LEU A 76 7.22 -3.28 8.89
C LEU A 76 8.30 -3.41 9.95
N ALA A 77 9.44 -4.03 9.62
CA ALA A 77 10.55 -4.18 10.55
C ALA A 77 11.09 -2.82 11.03
N ALA A 78 11.18 -1.83 10.14
CA ALA A 78 11.59 -0.48 10.46
C ALA A 78 10.62 0.27 11.39
N ARG A 79 9.35 -0.15 11.46
CA ARG A 79 8.26 0.48 12.22
C ARG A 79 7.82 -0.33 13.43
N ARG A 80 8.52 -1.42 13.75
CA ARG A 80 8.14 -2.35 14.82
C ARG A 80 8.09 -1.69 16.20
N ASP A 81 8.85 -0.62 16.40
CA ASP A 81 8.94 0.12 17.65
C ASP A 81 8.10 1.42 17.63
N GLU A 82 7.36 1.69 16.56
CA GLU A 82 6.42 2.82 16.51
C GLU A 82 5.15 2.46 17.31
N PRO A 83 4.61 3.38 18.14
CA PRO A 83 3.35 3.14 18.83
C PRO A 83 2.25 2.87 17.81
N SER A 84 1.57 1.73 17.93
CA SER A 84 0.43 1.41 17.09
C SER A 84 -0.66 2.48 17.26
N LEU A 85 -1.05 3.12 16.15
CA LEU A 85 -2.19 4.05 16.10
C LEU A 85 -3.52 3.30 16.13
N LEU A 86 -3.52 2.04 15.71
CA LEU A 86 -4.62 1.11 15.90
C LEU A 86 -4.47 0.51 17.31
N GLY A 87 -5.50 0.64 18.15
CA GLY A 87 -5.52 0.00 19.47
C GLY A 87 -5.24 -1.51 19.39
N PRO A 88 -5.02 -2.19 20.53
CA PRO A 88 -4.70 -3.61 20.53
C PRO A 88 -5.72 -4.39 19.70
N ILE A 89 -5.21 -5.27 18.83
CA ILE A 89 -6.03 -6.25 18.11
C ILE A 89 -6.71 -7.07 19.20
N ALA A 90 -8.04 -7.00 19.28
CA ALA A 90 -8.81 -7.80 20.23
C ALA A 90 -8.49 -9.30 20.00
N PRO A 91 -8.43 -10.10 21.08
CA PRO A 91 -7.95 -11.49 21.05
C PRO A 91 -8.76 -12.41 20.15
#